data_AF-A0A0F9B526-F1
#
_entry.id   AF-A0A0F9B526-F1
#
_cell.length_a   1.000
_cell.length_b   1.000
_cell.length_c   1.000
_cell.angle_alpha   90.00
_cell.angle_beta   90.00
_cell.angle_gamma   90.00
#
_symmetry.space_group_name_H-M   'P 1'
#
loop_
_entity.id
_entity.type
_entity.pdbx_description
1 polymer ?
#
loop_
_entity_poly.entity_id
_entity_poly.type
_entity_poly.pdbx_seq_one_letter_code
_entity_poly.pdbx_strand_id
1 'polypeptide(L)'
;PKTGMDRPTYQGVSLDEFTAGNDRIMWTKSYYDEWTETCAKILEDPKYAGRFIMPAHGYNMYDFEKSTAFLRMFIDHGSPLIEEWYLFERDTEEQAWVYINESGAAIEHRWKKEIPGYTEMAIKLISYLQREMWNPGVNFKVHLEIQVEHFATRPEFFGLGGIAAYSSYNCNNEEYVRWFSELCRHYGLEGNTERLGTDPYEPDQISNPDFIDGTKNWTLQPAEKDSMIVKSHKGYATMQEREPFRPWTAISFLWTRRSAEKPNVFSQEIRNLEAGRLYIARVWIGDYTDLKAGKLKGKKCAVNIRVDGGDVWDDWYRTRAYRGKKSNMFTARGCQVQQIIFRAKGPTATLVISDWESDAEPGGAIGQELIFNNIDVHPFLEP
;
A
#
# COMPACT_ATOMS: atom_id res chain seq x y z
N PRO A 1 29.23 -5.52 20.88
CA PRO A 1 28.55 -6.32 19.83
C PRO A 1 29.03 -5.87 18.45
N LYS A 2 29.43 -6.80 17.56
CA LYS A 2 29.73 -6.44 16.16
C LYS A 2 28.46 -5.87 15.51
N THR A 3 28.59 -4.87 14.65
CA THR A 3 27.49 -4.16 13.96
C THR A 3 27.77 -4.11 12.46
N GLY A 4 26.71 -4.02 11.64
CA GLY A 4 26.85 -3.93 10.18
C GLY A 4 27.55 -5.14 9.57
N MET A 5 28.43 -4.90 8.59
CA MET A 5 29.12 -5.95 7.80
C MET A 5 30.03 -6.87 8.64
N ASP A 6 30.42 -6.44 9.84
CA ASP A 6 31.20 -7.27 10.77
C ASP A 6 30.35 -8.35 11.47
N ARG A 7 29.02 -8.35 11.32
CA ARG A 7 28.15 -9.42 11.83
C ARG A 7 28.19 -10.65 10.91
N PRO A 8 28.54 -11.85 11.41
CA PRO A 8 28.65 -13.05 10.57
C PRO A 8 27.36 -13.42 9.84
N THR A 9 26.20 -13.20 10.48
CA THR A 9 24.88 -13.54 9.94
C THR A 9 24.38 -12.61 8.83
N TYR A 10 25.04 -11.47 8.61
CA TYR A 10 24.61 -10.49 7.61
C TYR A 10 25.48 -10.64 6.38
N GLN A 11 24.89 -10.78 5.19
CA GLN A 11 25.64 -10.92 3.94
C GLN A 11 26.10 -9.58 3.35
N GLY A 12 25.69 -8.44 3.91
CA GLY A 12 26.04 -7.14 3.36
C GLY A 12 25.26 -6.00 4.00
N VAL A 13 25.19 -4.89 3.27
CA VAL A 13 24.41 -3.70 3.61
C VAL A 13 23.62 -3.20 2.39
N SER A 14 22.44 -2.65 2.62
CA SER A 14 21.70 -1.88 1.61
C SER A 14 21.95 -0.39 1.82
N LEU A 15 21.98 0.38 0.73
CA LEU A 15 22.13 1.84 0.73
C LEU A 15 20.86 2.47 0.15
N ASP A 16 20.25 3.41 0.86
CA ASP A 16 18.94 4.00 0.50
C ASP A 16 19.02 5.55 0.54
N GLU A 17 18.65 6.32 -0.49
CA GLU A 17 18.20 5.98 -1.86
C GLU A 17 19.03 6.76 -2.92
N PHE A 18 19.22 6.18 -4.11
CA PHE A 18 19.83 6.84 -5.26
C PHE A 18 18.83 7.11 -6.39
N THR A 19 18.93 8.26 -7.06
CA THR A 19 18.02 8.65 -8.15
C THR A 19 18.82 9.07 -9.39
N ALA A 20 18.31 8.74 -10.58
CA ALA A 20 18.99 8.97 -11.85
C ALA A 20 19.54 10.40 -12.03
N GLY A 21 20.77 10.50 -12.56
CA GLY A 21 21.39 11.79 -12.85
C GLY A 21 22.89 11.73 -13.15
N ASN A 22 23.43 12.86 -13.63
CA ASN A 22 24.86 13.10 -13.76
C ASN A 22 25.38 13.91 -12.57
N ASP A 23 25.65 15.21 -12.73
CA ASP A 23 26.19 16.07 -11.66
C ASP A 23 25.13 16.62 -10.71
N ARG A 24 23.86 16.40 -11.05
CA ARG A 24 22.71 16.79 -10.24
C ARG A 24 21.67 15.70 -10.23
N ILE A 25 21.06 15.54 -9.06
CA ILE A 25 19.86 14.74 -8.83
C ILE A 25 18.79 15.73 -8.40
N MET A 26 17.74 15.89 -9.21
CA MET A 26 16.76 16.96 -9.06
C MET A 26 17.42 18.34 -8.85
N TRP A 27 17.28 18.92 -7.65
CA TRP A 27 17.78 20.25 -7.29
C TRP A 27 19.16 20.21 -6.60
N THR A 28 19.68 19.02 -6.30
CA THR A 28 20.87 18.82 -5.48
C THR A 28 22.06 18.32 -6.30
N LYS A 29 23.28 18.65 -5.88
CA LYS A 29 24.50 18.07 -6.46
C LYS A 29 24.49 16.56 -6.23
N SER A 30 24.82 15.77 -7.24
CA SER A 30 25.07 14.33 -7.07
C SER A 30 26.47 14.09 -6.50
N TYR A 31 26.66 12.94 -5.88
CA TYR A 31 27.96 12.52 -5.37
C TYR A 31 28.37 11.16 -5.96
N TYR A 32 28.00 10.90 -7.21
CA TYR A 32 28.22 9.58 -7.82
C TYR A 32 29.69 9.20 -7.91
N ASP A 33 30.58 10.14 -8.20
CA ASP A 33 32.02 9.87 -8.28
C ASP A 33 32.55 9.45 -6.90
N GLU A 34 32.19 10.21 -5.86
CA GLU A 34 32.60 9.94 -4.48
C GLU A 34 32.00 8.63 -3.93
N TRP A 35 30.73 8.34 -4.25
CA TRP A 35 30.07 7.09 -3.86
C TRP A 35 30.62 5.89 -4.61
N THR A 36 30.90 6.01 -5.92
CA THR A 36 31.50 4.94 -6.71
C THR A 36 32.86 4.57 -6.14
N GLU A 37 33.72 5.55 -5.90
CA GLU A 37 35.06 5.33 -5.33
C GLU A 37 34.97 4.67 -3.94
N THR A 38 34.07 5.18 -3.09
CA THR A 38 33.93 4.67 -1.71
C THR A 38 33.41 3.23 -1.69
N CYS A 39 32.38 2.92 -2.48
CA CYS A 39 31.80 1.58 -2.53
C CYS A 39 32.76 0.56 -3.17
N ALA A 40 33.46 0.94 -4.24
CA ALA A 40 34.48 0.07 -4.85
C ALA A 40 35.57 -0.31 -3.84
N LYS A 41 36.12 0.68 -3.11
CA LYS A 41 37.11 0.43 -2.05
C LYS A 41 36.64 -0.57 -0.99
N ILE A 42 35.35 -0.55 -0.64
CA ILE A 42 34.80 -1.47 0.35
C ILE A 42 34.63 -2.87 -0.25
N LEU A 43 34.17 -2.98 -1.50
CA LEU A 43 33.99 -4.27 -2.20
C LEU A 43 35.32 -4.95 -2.52
N GLU A 44 36.38 -4.17 -2.74
CA GLU A 44 37.74 -4.65 -2.99
C GLU A 44 38.52 -4.97 -1.71
N ASP A 45 38.08 -4.49 -0.54
CA ASP A 45 38.76 -4.75 0.73
C ASP A 45 38.63 -6.23 1.11
N PRO A 46 39.76 -6.98 1.25
CA PRO A 46 39.73 -8.39 1.65
C PRO A 46 39.00 -8.65 2.98
N LYS A 47 38.89 -7.64 3.85
CA LYS A 47 38.09 -7.71 5.09
C LYS A 47 36.62 -8.05 4.82
N TYR A 48 36.07 -7.58 3.70
CA TYR A 48 34.66 -7.72 3.34
C TYR A 48 34.45 -8.66 2.15
N ALA A 49 35.42 -9.52 1.83
CA ALA A 49 35.30 -10.51 0.77
C ALA A 49 34.01 -11.35 0.92
N GLY A 50 33.22 -11.43 -0.15
CA GLY A 50 31.93 -12.13 -0.18
C GLY A 50 30.78 -11.39 0.51
N ARG A 51 30.95 -10.10 0.86
CA ARG A 51 29.87 -9.23 1.32
C ARG A 51 29.32 -8.37 0.19
N PHE A 52 28.03 -8.05 0.27
CA PHE A 52 27.36 -7.18 -0.69
C PHE A 52 27.22 -5.74 -0.18
N ILE A 53 27.26 -4.81 -1.12
CA ILE A 53 26.74 -3.45 -0.97
C ILE A 53 25.66 -3.26 -2.03
N MET A 54 24.41 -3.13 -1.59
CA MET A 54 23.26 -3.15 -2.49
C MET A 54 22.64 -1.75 -2.55
N PRO A 55 22.84 -0.97 -3.63
CA PRO A 55 22.20 0.32 -3.77
C PRO A 55 20.71 0.14 -4.08
N ALA A 56 19.85 0.73 -3.27
CA ALA A 56 18.46 1.00 -3.61
C ALA A 56 18.39 2.21 -4.53
N HIS A 57 17.68 2.08 -5.63
CA HIS A 57 17.57 3.14 -6.62
C HIS A 57 16.21 3.20 -7.28
N GLY A 58 15.85 4.41 -7.71
CA GLY A 58 14.67 4.66 -8.52
C GLY A 58 14.83 4.21 -9.98
N TYR A 59 13.82 4.53 -10.77
CA TYR A 59 13.74 4.20 -12.19
C TYR A 59 14.86 4.88 -13.00
N ASN A 60 15.02 4.43 -14.26
CA ASN A 60 15.72 5.14 -15.34
C ASN A 60 17.18 5.56 -15.12
N MET A 61 17.90 4.91 -14.20
CA MET A 61 19.33 5.15 -13.94
C MET A 61 20.21 5.01 -15.19
N TYR A 62 19.77 4.23 -16.18
CA TYR A 62 20.43 4.03 -17.48
C TYR A 62 20.41 5.26 -18.41
N ASP A 63 19.60 6.30 -18.12
CA ASP A 63 19.52 7.49 -18.98
C ASP A 63 20.72 8.44 -18.81
N PHE A 64 21.55 8.25 -17.78
CA PHE A 64 22.65 9.14 -17.44
C PHE A 64 23.96 8.39 -17.21
N GLU A 65 25.06 8.94 -17.71
CA GLU A 65 26.39 8.34 -17.68
C GLU A 65 26.85 7.99 -16.25
N LYS A 66 26.75 8.92 -15.29
CA LYS A 66 27.28 8.69 -13.93
C LYS A 66 26.44 7.69 -13.13
N SER A 67 25.11 7.80 -13.15
CA SER A 67 24.26 6.81 -12.47
C SER A 67 24.38 5.42 -13.12
N THR A 68 24.55 5.33 -14.44
CA THR A 68 24.81 4.08 -15.15
C THR A 68 26.15 3.47 -14.72
N ALA A 69 27.23 4.25 -14.72
CA ALA A 69 28.55 3.80 -14.30
C ALA A 69 28.57 3.35 -12.83
N PHE A 70 27.84 4.08 -11.97
CA PHE A 70 27.67 3.71 -10.57
C PHE A 70 27.04 2.32 -10.41
N LEU A 71 25.94 2.03 -11.11
CA LEU A 71 25.30 0.70 -11.05
C LEU A 71 26.17 -0.41 -11.64
N ARG A 72 26.83 -0.15 -12.78
CA ARG A 72 27.76 -1.12 -13.40
C ARG A 72 28.88 -1.54 -12.45
N MET A 73 29.42 -0.61 -11.65
CA MET A 73 30.45 -0.92 -10.68
C MET A 73 30.01 -2.02 -9.70
N PHE A 74 28.77 -2.01 -9.20
CA PHE A 74 28.29 -3.07 -8.31
C PHE A 74 28.15 -4.41 -9.04
N ILE A 75 27.65 -4.41 -10.28
CA ILE A 75 27.53 -5.62 -11.11
C ILE A 75 28.90 -6.24 -11.37
N ASP A 76 29.90 -5.43 -11.71
CA ASP A 76 31.28 -5.88 -11.95
C ASP A 76 31.91 -6.55 -10.71
N HIS A 77 31.44 -6.17 -9.50
CA HIS A 77 31.84 -6.77 -8.23
C HIS A 77 30.92 -7.91 -7.76
N GLY A 78 29.93 -8.29 -8.55
CA GLY A 78 28.95 -9.34 -8.20
C GLY A 78 28.04 -8.94 -7.03
N SER A 79 27.77 -7.64 -6.86
CA SER A 79 26.89 -7.12 -5.81
C SER A 79 25.49 -6.79 -6.37
N PRO A 80 24.39 -7.30 -5.76
CA PRO A 80 23.03 -7.06 -6.24
C PRO A 80 22.62 -5.58 -6.19
N LEU A 81 21.64 -5.24 -7.03
CA LEU A 81 21.00 -3.93 -7.10
C LEU A 81 19.58 -4.03 -6.59
N ILE A 82 19.08 -3.02 -5.89
CA ILE A 82 17.69 -2.97 -5.42
C ILE A 82 16.97 -1.91 -6.23
N GLU A 83 16.10 -2.33 -7.14
CA GLU A 83 15.27 -1.40 -7.92
C GLU A 83 13.96 -1.17 -7.19
N GLU A 84 13.72 0.07 -6.74
CA GLU A 84 12.46 0.46 -6.14
C GLU A 84 11.36 0.49 -7.20
N TRP A 85 10.46 -0.48 -7.13
CA TRP A 85 9.40 -0.70 -8.10
C TRP A 85 8.02 -0.52 -7.45
N TYR A 86 7.77 0.69 -6.95
CA TYR A 86 6.55 1.06 -6.24
C TYR A 86 5.46 1.46 -7.24
N LEU A 87 4.66 0.48 -7.66
CA LEU A 87 3.54 0.70 -8.57
C LEU A 87 2.20 0.77 -7.83
N PHE A 88 1.39 1.75 -8.20
CA PHE A 88 0.06 1.95 -7.64
C PHE A 88 -1.02 1.25 -8.46
N GLU A 89 -2.16 0.97 -7.82
CA GLU A 89 -3.35 0.41 -8.45
C GLU A 89 -3.81 1.28 -9.65
N ARG A 90 -4.61 0.71 -10.54
CA ARG A 90 -5.39 1.43 -11.57
C ARG A 90 -6.87 1.17 -11.41
N ASP A 91 -7.70 1.86 -12.19
CA ASP A 91 -9.16 1.75 -12.04
C ASP A 91 -9.67 0.39 -12.53
N THR A 92 -8.99 -0.23 -13.50
CA THR A 92 -9.33 -1.56 -14.03
C THR A 92 -8.12 -2.48 -14.09
N GLU A 93 -8.37 -3.79 -14.17
CA GLU A 93 -7.30 -4.82 -14.30
C GLU A 93 -6.46 -4.60 -15.56
N GLU A 94 -7.10 -4.28 -16.68
CA GLU A 94 -6.43 -3.99 -17.94
C GLU A 94 -5.48 -2.80 -17.82
N GLN A 95 -5.92 -1.71 -17.17
CA GLN A 95 -5.07 -0.55 -16.96
C GLN A 95 -3.90 -0.88 -16.01
N ALA A 96 -4.15 -1.69 -14.98
CA ALA A 96 -3.11 -2.13 -14.05
C ALA A 96 -2.04 -2.94 -14.80
N TRP A 97 -2.47 -3.89 -15.64
CA TRP A 97 -1.58 -4.68 -16.47
C TRP A 97 -0.77 -3.82 -17.44
N VAL A 98 -1.40 -2.87 -18.15
CA VAL A 98 -0.69 -1.96 -19.08
C VAL A 98 0.37 -1.17 -18.32
N TYR A 99 0.01 -0.59 -17.17
CA TYR A 99 0.94 0.19 -16.35
C TYR A 99 2.12 -0.65 -15.85
N ILE A 100 1.85 -1.87 -15.37
CA ILE A 100 2.86 -2.83 -14.90
C ILE A 100 3.79 -3.24 -16.05
N ASN A 101 3.23 -3.49 -17.23
CA ASN A 101 3.99 -3.85 -18.42
C ASN A 101 4.89 -2.70 -18.91
N GLU A 102 4.35 -1.48 -18.97
CA GLU A 102 5.08 -0.27 -19.37
C GLU A 102 6.21 0.08 -18.40
N SER A 103 5.99 -0.11 -17.09
CA SER A 103 7.01 0.10 -16.04
C SER A 103 8.01 -1.05 -15.91
N GLY A 104 7.79 -2.17 -16.59
CA GLY A 104 8.58 -3.40 -16.47
C GLY A 104 9.07 -3.93 -17.81
N ALA A 105 8.47 -5.03 -18.28
CA ALA A 105 8.88 -5.76 -19.47
C ALA A 105 9.10 -4.87 -20.72
N ALA A 106 8.27 -3.84 -20.92
CA ALA A 106 8.39 -2.94 -22.07
C ALA A 106 9.73 -2.17 -22.09
N ILE A 107 10.32 -1.90 -20.94
CA ILE A 107 11.57 -1.13 -20.80
C ILE A 107 12.78 -1.99 -20.47
N GLU A 108 12.61 -3.27 -20.15
CA GLU A 108 13.68 -4.17 -19.71
C GLU A 108 14.80 -4.33 -20.76
N HIS A 109 14.46 -4.26 -22.05
CA HIS A 109 15.46 -4.27 -23.12
C HIS A 109 16.45 -3.09 -23.04
N ARG A 110 16.05 -1.95 -22.47
CA ARG A 110 16.94 -0.79 -22.26
C ARG A 110 17.90 -1.07 -21.11
N TRP A 111 17.42 -1.61 -19.99
CA TRP A 111 18.28 -2.05 -18.89
C TRP A 111 19.36 -3.02 -19.39
N LYS A 112 18.98 -4.07 -20.14
CA LYS A 112 19.93 -5.05 -20.68
C LYS A 112 20.95 -4.45 -21.64
N LYS A 113 20.54 -3.47 -22.45
CA LYS A 113 21.41 -2.80 -23.43
C LYS A 113 22.40 -1.85 -22.76
N GLU A 114 21.91 -1.02 -21.85
CA GLU A 114 22.70 0.04 -21.23
C GLU A 114 23.47 -0.45 -19.99
N ILE A 115 23.04 -1.52 -19.34
CA ILE A 115 23.69 -2.12 -18.18
C ILE A 115 23.66 -3.65 -18.32
N PRO A 116 24.60 -4.24 -19.08
CA PRO A 116 24.69 -5.69 -19.23
C PRO A 116 24.82 -6.39 -17.86
N GLY A 117 24.07 -7.48 -17.65
CA GLY A 117 24.02 -8.20 -16.37
C GLY A 117 23.06 -7.59 -15.34
N TYR A 118 22.34 -6.52 -15.69
CA TYR A 118 21.41 -5.87 -14.77
C TYR A 118 20.31 -6.81 -14.28
N THR A 119 19.60 -7.48 -15.18
CA THR A 119 18.46 -8.35 -14.82
C THR A 119 18.89 -9.42 -13.82
N GLU A 120 20.04 -10.03 -14.05
CA GLU A 120 20.61 -11.09 -13.20
C GLU A 120 21.01 -10.63 -11.81
N MET A 121 21.31 -9.33 -11.65
CA MET A 121 21.73 -8.73 -10.38
C MET A 121 20.63 -7.91 -9.71
N ALA A 122 19.51 -7.67 -10.41
CA ALA A 122 18.43 -6.83 -9.93
C ALA A 122 17.50 -7.59 -8.98
N ILE A 123 17.21 -6.95 -7.85
CA ILE A 123 16.15 -7.29 -6.93
C ILE A 123 15.03 -6.26 -7.14
N LYS A 124 13.87 -6.71 -7.66
CA LYS A 124 12.70 -5.83 -7.79
C LYS A 124 12.05 -5.66 -6.42
N LEU A 125 12.18 -4.47 -5.85
CA LEU A 125 11.62 -4.12 -4.55
C LEU A 125 10.22 -3.53 -4.75
N ILE A 126 9.20 -4.36 -4.62
CA ILE A 126 7.81 -3.89 -4.66
C ILE A 126 7.43 -3.24 -3.34
N SER A 127 6.30 -2.56 -3.31
CA SER A 127 5.74 -2.03 -2.08
C SER A 127 4.32 -2.54 -1.87
N TYR A 128 4.02 -2.80 -0.60
CA TYR A 128 2.72 -3.24 -0.09
C TYR A 128 2.23 -2.27 1.00
N LEU A 129 2.64 -1.01 0.89
CA LEU A 129 2.33 -0.01 1.91
C LEU A 129 0.88 0.40 1.76
N GLN A 130 0.20 0.59 2.88
CA GLN A 130 -1.20 1.00 2.83
C GLN A 130 -1.41 2.39 2.22
N ARG A 131 -0.41 3.28 2.24
CA ARG A 131 -0.48 4.56 1.52
C ARG A 131 -0.65 4.38 0.00
N GLU A 132 -0.33 3.19 -0.50
CA GLU A 132 -0.45 2.80 -1.90
C GLU A 132 -1.76 2.06 -2.20
N MET A 133 -2.55 1.76 -1.16
CA MET A 133 -3.98 1.42 -1.27
C MET A 133 -4.78 2.69 -1.56
N TRP A 134 -4.50 3.24 -2.72
CA TRP A 134 -5.07 4.51 -3.11
C TRP A 134 -6.41 4.33 -3.79
N ASN A 135 -6.77 3.14 -4.27
CA ASN A 135 -8.05 2.91 -4.94
C ASN A 135 -8.91 1.90 -4.14
N PRO A 136 -9.86 2.38 -3.31
CA PRO A 136 -10.77 1.50 -2.56
C PRO A 136 -11.72 0.68 -3.45
N GLY A 137 -11.77 0.98 -4.75
CA GLY A 137 -12.61 0.26 -5.70
C GLY A 137 -12.02 -1.07 -6.18
N VAL A 138 -10.75 -1.37 -5.86
CA VAL A 138 -10.02 -2.51 -6.42
C VAL A 138 -9.32 -3.32 -5.32
N ASN A 139 -8.97 -4.56 -5.64
CA ASN A 139 -8.35 -5.47 -4.70
C ASN A 139 -6.82 -5.37 -4.75
N PHE A 140 -6.23 -4.67 -3.78
CA PHE A 140 -4.77 -4.50 -3.68
C PHE A 140 -3.98 -5.82 -3.69
N LYS A 141 -4.53 -6.93 -3.17
CA LYS A 141 -3.84 -8.23 -3.22
C LYS A 141 -3.65 -8.73 -4.65
N VAL A 142 -4.67 -8.52 -5.49
CA VAL A 142 -4.60 -8.88 -6.91
C VAL A 142 -3.61 -7.97 -7.63
N HIS A 143 -3.57 -6.67 -7.30
CA HIS A 143 -2.55 -5.76 -7.81
C HIS A 143 -1.11 -6.21 -7.48
N LEU A 144 -0.87 -6.67 -6.24
CA LEU A 144 0.43 -7.24 -5.84
C LEU A 144 0.74 -8.55 -6.59
N GLU A 145 -0.26 -9.40 -6.79
CA GLU A 145 -0.11 -10.65 -7.53
C GLU A 145 0.27 -10.41 -8.99
N ILE A 146 -0.42 -9.49 -9.70
CA ILE A 146 -0.10 -9.16 -11.10
C ILE A 146 1.36 -8.72 -11.24
N GLN A 147 1.87 -7.96 -10.27
CA GLN A 147 3.28 -7.55 -10.24
C GLN A 147 4.25 -8.73 -10.12
N VAL A 148 4.00 -9.66 -9.19
CA VAL A 148 4.88 -10.84 -8.98
C VAL A 148 4.76 -11.84 -10.13
N GLU A 149 3.55 -12.10 -10.61
CA GLU A 149 3.29 -12.93 -11.79
C GLU A 149 4.02 -12.37 -13.01
N HIS A 150 4.00 -11.05 -13.21
CA HIS A 150 4.68 -10.40 -14.32
C HIS A 150 6.19 -10.65 -14.29
N PHE A 151 6.82 -10.61 -13.11
CA PHE A 151 8.24 -10.97 -12.98
C PHE A 151 8.51 -12.46 -13.22
N ALA A 152 7.61 -13.33 -12.76
CA ALA A 152 7.81 -14.77 -12.82
C ALA A 152 7.59 -15.37 -14.21
N THR A 153 6.69 -14.80 -15.01
CA THR A 153 6.19 -15.42 -16.25
C THR A 153 6.72 -14.78 -17.52
N ARG A 154 7.21 -13.53 -17.45
CA ARG A 154 7.67 -12.80 -18.63
C ARG A 154 9.11 -13.18 -19.02
N PRO A 155 9.37 -13.51 -20.29
CA PRO A 155 10.72 -13.89 -20.73
C PRO A 155 11.74 -12.76 -20.58
N GLU A 156 11.29 -11.50 -20.56
CA GLU A 156 12.15 -10.35 -20.33
C GLU A 156 12.86 -10.40 -18.97
N PHE A 157 12.25 -11.03 -17.96
CA PHE A 157 12.82 -11.19 -16.62
C PHE A 157 13.47 -12.55 -16.40
N PHE A 158 13.70 -13.34 -17.45
CA PHE A 158 14.44 -14.59 -17.30
C PHE A 158 15.82 -14.32 -16.68
N GLY A 159 16.10 -15.00 -15.56
CA GLY A 159 17.32 -14.81 -14.77
C GLY A 159 17.25 -13.73 -13.70
N LEU A 160 16.09 -13.10 -13.45
CA LEU A 160 15.94 -12.04 -12.45
C LEU A 160 16.58 -12.41 -11.10
N GLY A 161 17.43 -11.53 -10.57
CA GLY A 161 18.21 -11.76 -9.35
C GLY A 161 17.36 -11.95 -8.09
N GLY A 162 16.20 -11.30 -8.02
CA GLY A 162 15.20 -11.58 -7.00
C GLY A 162 14.03 -10.61 -6.95
N ILE A 163 13.15 -10.85 -5.98
CA ILE A 163 12.04 -9.96 -5.60
C ILE A 163 12.12 -9.70 -4.10
N ALA A 164 11.74 -8.50 -3.70
CA ALA A 164 11.62 -8.10 -2.30
C ALA A 164 10.41 -7.20 -2.11
N ALA A 165 10.00 -7.00 -0.87
CA ALA A 165 9.00 -6.00 -0.52
C ALA A 165 9.58 -4.98 0.46
N TYR A 166 9.18 -3.71 0.31
CA TYR A 166 9.59 -2.63 1.20
C TYR A 166 9.22 -2.92 2.67
N SER A 167 9.89 -2.27 3.62
CA SER A 167 9.91 -2.68 5.03
C SER A 167 8.52 -3.01 5.63
N SER A 168 8.39 -4.24 6.15
CA SER A 168 7.16 -4.74 6.79
C SER A 168 6.74 -3.96 8.04
N TYR A 169 7.68 -3.22 8.66
CA TYR A 169 7.36 -2.30 9.77
C TYR A 169 6.42 -1.16 9.34
N ASN A 170 6.42 -0.79 8.07
CA ASN A 170 5.53 0.22 7.52
C ASN A 170 4.26 -0.39 6.89
N CYS A 171 4.11 -1.72 6.92
CA CYS A 171 2.89 -2.40 6.51
C CYS A 171 1.92 -2.47 7.70
N ASN A 172 0.84 -1.71 7.63
CA ASN A 172 -0.15 -1.62 8.71
C ASN A 172 -1.19 -2.77 8.69
N ASN A 173 -1.07 -3.72 7.76
CA ASN A 173 -1.91 -4.91 7.71
C ASN A 173 -1.05 -6.15 7.48
N GLU A 174 -0.97 -7.01 8.50
CA GLU A 174 -0.21 -8.27 8.48
C GLU A 174 -0.63 -9.21 7.33
N GLU A 175 -1.88 -9.11 6.87
CA GLU A 175 -2.38 -9.88 5.73
C GLU A 175 -1.52 -9.72 4.48
N TYR A 176 -1.03 -8.52 4.19
CA TYR A 176 -0.21 -8.28 2.99
C TYR A 176 1.18 -8.89 3.11
N VAL A 177 1.72 -8.98 4.33
CA VAL A 177 2.99 -9.65 4.57
C VAL A 177 2.84 -11.16 4.32
N ARG A 178 1.74 -11.76 4.79
CA ARG A 178 1.42 -13.17 4.49
C ARG A 178 1.17 -13.38 3.00
N TRP A 179 0.36 -12.52 2.38
CA TRP A 179 0.05 -12.62 0.95
C TRP A 179 1.32 -12.54 0.10
N PHE A 180 2.20 -11.58 0.35
CA PHE A 180 3.48 -11.50 -0.34
C PHE A 180 4.36 -12.74 -0.10
N SER A 181 4.35 -13.31 1.10
CA SER A 181 5.07 -14.56 1.39
C SER A 181 4.53 -15.75 0.58
N GLU A 182 3.21 -15.85 0.41
CA GLU A 182 2.58 -16.87 -0.42
C GLU A 182 2.89 -16.67 -1.91
N LEU A 183 2.88 -15.42 -2.39
CA LEU A 183 3.31 -15.09 -3.76
C LEU A 183 4.77 -15.51 -4.01
N CYS A 184 5.68 -15.18 -3.08
CA CYS A 184 7.08 -15.59 -3.16
C CYS A 184 7.25 -17.12 -3.19
N ARG A 185 6.46 -17.85 -2.39
CA ARG A 185 6.47 -19.32 -2.42
C ARG A 185 5.97 -19.85 -3.77
N HIS A 186 4.77 -19.43 -4.17
CA HIS A 186 4.09 -19.92 -5.36
C HIS A 186 4.90 -19.68 -6.64
N TYR A 187 5.33 -18.45 -6.88
CA TYR A 187 6.06 -18.10 -8.09
C TYR A 187 7.56 -18.39 -7.99
N GLY A 188 8.19 -18.08 -6.85
CA GLY A 188 9.65 -18.11 -6.70
C GLY A 188 10.23 -19.45 -6.23
N LEU A 189 9.51 -20.20 -5.40
CA LEU A 189 10.01 -21.47 -4.83
C LEU A 189 9.40 -22.69 -5.50
N GLU A 190 8.10 -22.65 -5.80
CA GLU A 190 7.37 -23.75 -6.43
C GLU A 190 7.41 -23.67 -7.96
N GLY A 191 7.68 -22.48 -8.52
CA GLY A 191 7.81 -22.26 -9.96
C GLY A 191 6.47 -22.29 -10.70
N ASN A 192 5.36 -22.03 -10.01
CA ASN A 192 4.04 -21.96 -10.62
C ASN A 192 3.95 -20.71 -11.50
N THR A 193 3.23 -20.82 -12.61
CA THR A 193 3.03 -19.73 -13.59
C THR A 193 1.59 -19.24 -13.68
N GLU A 194 0.65 -20.03 -13.16
CA GLU A 194 -0.76 -19.65 -13.07
C GLU A 194 -0.98 -18.71 -11.87
N ARG A 195 -2.09 -17.98 -11.86
CA ARG A 195 -2.49 -17.17 -10.69
C ARG A 195 -2.65 -18.03 -9.42
N LEU A 196 -2.12 -17.53 -8.31
CA LEU A 196 -2.31 -18.08 -6.97
C LEU A 196 -3.73 -17.79 -6.45
N GLY A 197 -4.22 -16.56 -6.65
CA GLY A 197 -5.52 -16.10 -6.20
C GLY A 197 -6.60 -16.27 -7.27
N THR A 198 -7.85 -16.47 -6.83
CA THR A 198 -9.04 -16.49 -7.71
C THR A 198 -9.87 -15.21 -7.61
N ASP A 199 -9.44 -14.25 -6.79
CA ASP A 199 -10.19 -13.03 -6.58
C ASP A 199 -10.09 -12.08 -7.78
N PRO A 200 -11.20 -11.42 -8.14
CA PRO A 200 -11.18 -10.39 -9.16
C PRO A 200 -10.44 -9.14 -8.68
N TYR A 201 -9.82 -8.43 -9.62
CA TYR A 201 -9.21 -7.13 -9.38
C TYR A 201 -10.26 -6.06 -9.02
N GLU A 202 -11.43 -6.09 -9.66
CA GLU A 202 -12.60 -5.25 -9.36
C GLU A 202 -13.66 -6.11 -8.65
N PRO A 203 -13.75 -6.07 -7.31
CA PRO A 203 -14.40 -7.15 -6.58
C PRO A 203 -15.89 -6.92 -6.27
N ASP A 204 -16.39 -5.70 -6.53
CA ASP A 204 -17.82 -5.33 -6.51
C ASP A 204 -18.58 -5.69 -5.20
N GLN A 205 -17.90 -5.78 -4.06
CA GLN A 205 -18.58 -5.94 -2.77
C GLN A 205 -19.34 -4.68 -2.39
N ILE A 206 -18.77 -3.50 -2.67
CA ILE A 206 -19.39 -2.19 -2.45
C ILE A 206 -19.10 -1.26 -3.63
N SER A 207 -19.83 -0.15 -3.70
CA SER A 207 -19.67 0.86 -4.74
C SER A 207 -19.59 2.27 -4.16
N ASN A 208 -19.08 3.20 -4.96
CA ASN A 208 -18.93 4.62 -4.60
C ASN A 208 -18.20 4.84 -3.23
N PRO A 209 -17.02 4.23 -3.02
CA PRO A 209 -16.33 4.19 -1.73
C PRO A 209 -15.77 5.56 -1.25
N ASP A 210 -15.62 6.51 -2.18
CA ASP A 210 -15.16 7.88 -1.92
C ASP A 210 -16.28 8.92 -2.08
N PHE A 211 -17.53 8.52 -2.26
CA PHE A 211 -18.66 9.45 -2.48
C PHE A 211 -18.47 10.39 -3.68
N ILE A 212 -17.77 9.93 -4.73
CA ILE A 212 -17.56 10.68 -5.98
C ILE A 212 -18.90 10.94 -6.68
N ASP A 213 -19.81 9.95 -6.64
CA ASP A 213 -21.17 10.04 -7.18
C ASP A 213 -22.17 10.52 -6.11
N GLY A 214 -21.73 11.38 -5.18
CA GLY A 214 -22.54 11.80 -4.04
C GLY A 214 -22.92 10.61 -3.15
N THR A 215 -24.19 10.49 -2.79
CA THR A 215 -24.70 9.42 -1.91
C THR A 215 -25.25 8.22 -2.68
N LYS A 216 -24.97 8.11 -3.97
CA LYS A 216 -25.42 6.97 -4.79
C LYS A 216 -25.00 5.66 -4.13
N ASN A 217 -25.95 4.73 -4.01
CA ASN A 217 -25.82 3.41 -3.37
C ASN A 217 -25.54 3.41 -1.86
N TRP A 218 -25.52 4.59 -1.23
CA TRP A 218 -25.42 4.74 0.23
C TRP A 218 -26.76 5.19 0.80
N THR A 219 -27.28 4.44 1.77
CA THR A 219 -28.45 4.86 2.55
C THR A 219 -27.99 5.71 3.72
N LEU A 220 -28.44 6.96 3.78
CA LEU A 220 -28.12 7.89 4.87
C LEU A 220 -29.26 8.00 5.88
N GLN A 221 -28.91 8.00 7.16
CA GLN A 221 -29.80 8.22 8.29
C GLN A 221 -29.19 9.33 9.17
N PRO A 222 -29.43 10.60 8.82
CA PRO A 222 -28.86 11.71 9.58
C PRO A 222 -29.49 11.82 10.96
N ALA A 223 -28.66 12.17 11.94
CA ALA A 223 -29.08 12.44 13.31
C ALA A 223 -30.03 13.64 13.40
N GLU A 224 -29.71 14.69 12.64
CA GLU A 224 -30.45 15.95 12.57
C GLU A 224 -30.54 16.40 11.10
N LYS A 225 -31.35 17.42 10.82
CA LYS A 225 -31.32 18.05 9.51
C LYS A 225 -29.90 18.59 9.24
N ASP A 226 -29.37 18.32 8.05
CA ASP A 226 -28.07 18.80 7.57
C ASP A 226 -26.86 18.32 8.42
N SER A 227 -27.00 17.23 9.19
CA SER A 227 -25.90 16.63 9.95
C SER A 227 -25.06 15.60 9.17
N MET A 228 -25.46 15.29 7.92
CA MET A 228 -24.72 14.44 6.99
C MET A 228 -24.76 15.04 5.58
N ILE A 229 -23.60 15.32 4.99
CA ILE A 229 -23.50 15.95 3.67
C ILE A 229 -22.24 15.46 2.97
N VAL A 230 -22.31 15.17 1.67
CA VAL A 230 -21.10 14.92 0.87
C VAL A 230 -20.40 16.25 0.59
N LYS A 231 -19.13 16.34 0.96
CA LYS A 231 -18.25 17.49 0.70
C LYS A 231 -17.02 17.03 -0.06
N SER A 232 -16.22 17.98 -0.52
CA SER A 232 -14.91 17.67 -1.12
C SER A 232 -13.86 18.70 -0.71
N HIS A 233 -12.59 18.30 -0.77
CA HIS A 233 -11.48 19.19 -0.45
C HIS A 233 -10.28 18.92 -1.36
N LYS A 234 -9.72 20.00 -1.93
CA LYS A 234 -8.52 19.97 -2.75
C LYS A 234 -7.31 19.53 -1.93
N GLY A 235 -6.55 18.57 -2.44
CA GLY A 235 -5.35 18.05 -1.77
C GLY A 235 -5.63 17.13 -0.58
N TYR A 236 -6.88 16.70 -0.37
CA TYR A 236 -7.20 15.77 0.70
C TYR A 236 -6.51 14.41 0.52
N ALA A 237 -6.45 13.85 -0.70
CA ALA A 237 -5.66 12.65 -0.99
C ALA A 237 -4.20 12.77 -0.54
N THR A 238 -3.56 13.92 -0.76
CA THR A 238 -2.17 14.17 -0.31
C THR A 238 -2.06 14.15 1.22
N MET A 239 -3.06 14.65 1.95
CA MET A 239 -3.09 14.55 3.42
C MET A 239 -3.31 13.12 3.91
N GLN A 240 -3.96 12.28 3.11
CA GLN A 240 -4.14 10.85 3.33
C GLN A 240 -2.94 10.02 2.88
N GLU A 241 -1.92 10.66 2.29
CA GLU A 241 -0.80 10.00 1.61
C GLU A 241 -1.21 9.03 0.48
N ARG A 242 -2.38 9.21 -0.14
CA ARG A 242 -2.81 8.40 -1.30
C ARG A 242 -1.97 8.78 -2.52
N GLU A 243 -1.19 7.82 -3.01
CA GLU A 243 -0.35 7.97 -4.21
C GLU A 243 -1.13 7.63 -5.51
N PRO A 244 -0.83 8.23 -6.67
CA PRO A 244 0.05 9.38 -6.83
C PRO A 244 -0.53 10.61 -6.11
N PHE A 245 0.27 11.36 -5.36
CA PHE A 245 -0.21 12.55 -4.67
C PHE A 245 -0.88 13.50 -5.67
N ARG A 246 -2.18 13.77 -5.47
CA ARG A 246 -2.95 14.72 -6.28
C ARG A 246 -3.26 15.99 -5.49
N PRO A 247 -2.27 16.86 -5.20
CA PRO A 247 -2.48 18.02 -4.34
C PRO A 247 -3.45 19.05 -4.97
N TRP A 248 -3.71 18.92 -6.28
CA TRP A 248 -4.65 19.77 -7.01
C TRP A 248 -6.05 19.18 -7.18
N THR A 249 -6.28 17.90 -6.88
CA THR A 249 -7.58 17.25 -7.07
C THR A 249 -8.42 17.36 -5.79
N ALA A 250 -9.68 17.71 -5.95
CA ALA A 250 -10.66 17.62 -4.86
C ALA A 250 -11.10 16.17 -4.72
N ILE A 251 -11.00 15.63 -3.51
CA ILE A 251 -11.50 14.29 -3.17
C ILE A 251 -12.77 14.46 -2.35
N SER A 252 -13.80 13.71 -2.73
CA SER A 252 -15.08 13.67 -2.02
C SER A 252 -14.97 12.84 -0.75
N PHE A 253 -15.83 13.16 0.21
CA PHE A 253 -16.01 12.42 1.45
C PHE A 253 -17.40 12.70 2.01
N LEU A 254 -17.92 11.76 2.78
CA LEU A 254 -19.10 12.00 3.59
C LEU A 254 -18.68 12.75 4.85
N TRP A 255 -19.22 13.95 5.04
CA TRP A 255 -19.04 14.73 6.26
C TRP A 255 -20.22 14.49 7.20
N THR A 256 -19.93 14.36 8.50
CA THR A 256 -20.95 14.33 9.55
C THR A 256 -20.66 15.38 10.61
N ARG A 257 -21.71 15.84 11.31
CA ARG A 257 -21.59 16.57 12.57
C ARG A 257 -22.26 15.77 13.66
N ARG A 258 -21.49 15.33 14.66
CA ARG A 258 -21.98 14.48 15.74
C ARG A 258 -23.08 15.18 16.54
N SER A 259 -24.25 14.55 16.62
CA SER A 259 -25.38 14.99 17.44
C SER A 259 -25.32 14.40 18.84
N ALA A 260 -25.98 15.05 19.81
CA ALA A 260 -26.22 14.52 21.15
C ALA A 260 -27.41 13.55 21.21
N GLU A 261 -28.35 13.65 20.27
CA GLU A 261 -29.63 12.94 20.33
C GLU A 261 -29.52 11.49 19.86
N LYS A 262 -28.80 11.27 18.75
CA LYS A 262 -28.58 9.95 18.13
C LYS A 262 -27.40 9.99 17.15
N PRO A 263 -26.85 8.84 16.73
CA PRO A 263 -25.80 8.82 15.71
C PRO A 263 -26.25 9.24 14.32
N ASN A 264 -25.32 9.79 13.54
CA ASN A 264 -25.42 9.76 12.08
C ASN A 264 -25.03 8.35 11.62
N VAL A 265 -25.83 7.75 10.74
CA VAL A 265 -25.58 6.38 10.25
C VAL A 265 -25.64 6.37 8.73
N PHE A 266 -24.72 5.65 8.10
CA PHE A 266 -24.80 5.33 6.68
C PHE A 266 -24.51 3.86 6.43
N SER A 267 -25.12 3.31 5.38
CA SER A 267 -25.04 1.88 5.09
C SER A 267 -25.13 1.57 3.62
N GLN A 268 -24.59 0.41 3.25
CA GLN A 268 -24.69 -0.16 1.91
C GLN A 268 -24.73 -1.70 2.03
N GLU A 269 -25.50 -2.33 1.15
CA GLU A 269 -25.45 -3.80 1.00
C GLU A 269 -24.08 -4.21 0.45
N ILE A 270 -23.46 -5.17 1.13
CA ILE A 270 -22.27 -5.86 0.65
C ILE A 270 -22.72 -7.00 -0.27
N ARG A 271 -22.24 -7.00 -1.51
CA ARG A 271 -22.59 -7.99 -2.54
C ARG A 271 -21.48 -9.01 -2.75
N ASN A 272 -21.77 -10.03 -3.56
CA ASN A 272 -20.79 -11.01 -4.07
C ASN A 272 -19.96 -11.66 -2.97
N LEU A 273 -20.61 -12.01 -1.85
CA LEU A 273 -19.98 -12.74 -0.76
C LEU A 273 -20.08 -14.24 -0.97
N GLU A 274 -19.09 -14.97 -0.45
CA GLU A 274 -19.09 -16.42 -0.37
C GLU A 274 -19.37 -16.82 1.08
N ALA A 275 -20.43 -17.62 1.29
CA ALA A 275 -20.78 -18.09 2.62
C ALA A 275 -19.63 -18.89 3.23
N GLY A 276 -19.27 -18.54 4.47
CA GLY A 276 -18.16 -19.15 5.18
C GLY A 276 -16.80 -18.53 4.90
N ARG A 277 -16.64 -17.62 3.93
CA ARG A 277 -15.36 -16.96 3.62
C ARG A 277 -15.12 -15.73 4.50
N LEU A 278 -13.85 -15.45 4.84
CA LEU A 278 -13.47 -14.23 5.55
C LEU A 278 -13.35 -13.03 4.60
N TYR A 279 -13.80 -11.87 5.08
CA TYR A 279 -13.71 -10.58 4.43
C TYR A 279 -13.23 -9.53 5.42
N ILE A 280 -12.54 -8.51 4.93
CA ILE A 280 -12.17 -7.31 5.69
C ILE A 280 -12.98 -6.13 5.15
N ALA A 281 -13.54 -5.33 6.06
CA ALA A 281 -14.14 -4.04 5.75
C ALA A 281 -13.33 -2.94 6.44
N ARG A 282 -12.97 -1.88 5.70
CA ARG A 282 -12.14 -0.76 6.16
C ARG A 282 -12.79 0.57 5.84
N VAL A 283 -12.48 1.58 6.66
CA VAL A 283 -12.87 2.96 6.44
C VAL A 283 -11.79 3.90 6.96
N TRP A 284 -11.55 4.97 6.21
CA TRP A 284 -10.67 6.05 6.62
C TRP A 284 -11.49 7.18 7.20
N ILE A 285 -11.10 7.63 8.37
CA ILE A 285 -11.79 8.67 9.13
C ILE A 285 -10.82 9.82 9.40
N GLY A 286 -11.29 11.04 9.25
CA GLY A 286 -10.58 12.25 9.65
C GLY A 286 -11.47 13.19 10.45
N ASP A 287 -10.82 14.20 11.03
CA ASP A 287 -11.51 15.34 11.63
C ASP A 287 -11.58 16.49 10.61
N TYR A 288 -12.78 16.99 10.33
CA TYR A 288 -12.99 18.02 9.32
C TYR A 288 -12.31 19.34 9.69
N THR A 289 -12.24 19.68 10.98
CA THR A 289 -11.61 20.93 11.43
C THR A 289 -10.10 20.89 11.21
N ASP A 290 -9.49 19.72 11.36
CA ASP A 290 -8.08 19.50 11.05
C ASP A 290 -7.81 19.59 9.54
N LEU A 291 -8.67 18.99 8.71
CA LEU A 291 -8.61 19.14 7.26
C LEU A 291 -8.68 20.62 6.87
N LYS A 292 -9.61 21.39 7.45
CA LYS A 292 -9.75 22.83 7.21
C LYS A 292 -8.55 23.65 7.69
N ALA A 293 -7.85 23.18 8.72
CA ALA A 293 -6.59 23.77 9.19
C ALA A 293 -5.36 23.35 8.34
N GLY A 294 -5.56 22.54 7.29
CA GLY A 294 -4.51 22.13 6.36
C GLY A 294 -3.64 20.96 6.83
N LYS A 295 -3.98 20.32 7.96
CA LYS A 295 -3.23 19.19 8.49
C LYS A 295 -4.09 18.32 9.39
N LEU A 296 -4.19 17.03 9.07
CA LEU A 296 -4.76 16.00 9.93
C LEU A 296 -3.87 15.75 11.15
N LYS A 297 -4.42 15.83 12.36
CA LYS A 297 -3.63 15.71 13.61
C LYS A 297 -3.88 14.41 14.37
N GLY A 298 -4.61 13.45 13.79
CA GLY A 298 -4.88 12.17 14.45
C GLY A 298 -5.77 12.31 15.69
N LYS A 299 -6.68 13.29 15.69
CA LYS A 299 -7.71 13.39 16.72
C LYS A 299 -8.51 12.09 16.78
N LYS A 300 -8.87 11.64 17.99
CA LYS A 300 -9.72 10.45 18.16
C LYS A 300 -11.01 10.64 17.36
N CYS A 301 -11.27 9.73 16.44
CA CYS A 301 -12.51 9.65 15.68
C CYS A 301 -13.28 8.43 16.18
N ALA A 302 -14.11 8.64 17.20
CA ALA A 302 -14.99 7.60 17.71
C ALA A 302 -16.09 7.30 16.69
N VAL A 303 -16.08 6.07 16.16
CA VAL A 303 -17.02 5.58 15.15
C VAL A 303 -17.26 4.09 15.41
N ASN A 304 -18.35 3.56 14.87
CA ASN A 304 -18.70 2.15 14.91
C ASN A 304 -18.82 1.61 13.49
N ILE A 305 -18.26 0.43 13.25
CA ILE A 305 -18.39 -0.32 12.00
C ILE A 305 -18.97 -1.67 12.35
N ARG A 306 -20.05 -2.03 11.66
CA ARG A 306 -20.75 -3.29 11.86
C ARG A 306 -21.14 -3.90 10.52
N VAL A 307 -21.16 -5.23 10.48
CA VAL A 307 -21.59 -5.99 9.32
C VAL A 307 -22.75 -6.89 9.72
N ASP A 308 -23.95 -6.57 9.26
CA ASP A 308 -25.13 -7.42 9.40
C ASP A 308 -25.09 -8.54 8.38
N GLY A 309 -25.23 -9.79 8.82
CA GLY A 309 -25.06 -10.95 7.94
C GLY A 309 -23.62 -11.50 7.90
N GLY A 310 -22.74 -11.02 8.79
CA GLY A 310 -21.42 -11.60 9.05
C GLY A 310 -21.22 -11.94 10.53
N ASP A 311 -20.34 -12.89 10.81
CA ASP A 311 -19.80 -13.11 12.16
C ASP A 311 -18.44 -12.43 12.27
N VAL A 312 -18.31 -11.49 13.21
CA VAL A 312 -17.04 -10.79 13.44
C VAL A 312 -15.97 -11.79 13.87
N TRP A 313 -14.85 -11.78 13.17
CA TRP A 313 -13.71 -12.64 13.47
C TRP A 313 -12.77 -11.93 14.44
N ASP A 314 -12.86 -12.29 15.72
CA ASP A 314 -12.16 -11.64 16.84
C ASP A 314 -10.92 -12.43 17.30
N ASP A 315 -10.14 -12.98 16.37
CA ASP A 315 -8.84 -13.56 16.73
C ASP A 315 -7.87 -12.45 17.16
N TRP A 316 -7.82 -12.29 18.48
CA TRP A 316 -7.07 -11.29 19.23
C TRP A 316 -5.59 -11.19 18.88
N TYR A 317 -4.94 -12.31 18.52
CA TYR A 317 -3.50 -12.33 18.26
C TYR A 317 -3.15 -11.69 16.90
N ARG A 318 -4.05 -11.86 15.91
CA ARG A 318 -3.82 -11.49 14.50
C ARG A 318 -4.47 -10.15 14.12
N THR A 319 -5.52 -9.75 14.83
CA THR A 319 -6.14 -8.44 14.66
C THR A 319 -5.28 -7.31 15.25
N ARG A 320 -4.52 -7.53 16.32
CA ARG A 320 -3.92 -6.43 17.10
C ARG A 320 -2.44 -6.12 16.87
N ALA A 321 -1.86 -6.56 15.75
CA ALA A 321 -0.55 -6.07 15.36
C ALA A 321 -0.65 -4.55 15.18
N TYR A 322 -0.01 -3.79 16.09
CA TYR A 322 0.02 -2.32 16.20
C TYR A 322 -1.07 -1.67 17.10
N ARG A 323 -0.66 -1.48 18.38
CA ARG A 323 -1.22 -0.67 19.52
C ARG A 323 -2.76 -0.62 19.70
N GLY A 324 -3.26 -1.37 20.71
CA GLY A 324 -4.69 -1.52 21.11
C GLY A 324 -5.48 -0.25 21.52
N LYS A 325 -6.75 -0.28 21.93
CA LYS A 325 -7.71 -1.33 22.35
C LYS A 325 -9.01 -1.23 21.51
N LYS A 326 -9.53 -2.38 21.08
CA LYS A 326 -10.90 -2.69 20.58
C LYS A 326 -11.33 -2.29 19.15
N SER A 327 -10.52 -1.55 18.40
CA SER A 327 -10.49 -1.59 16.92
C SER A 327 -9.07 -1.34 16.45
N ASN A 328 -8.68 -1.86 15.28
CA ASN A 328 -7.31 -1.73 14.76
C ASN A 328 -7.09 -0.31 14.25
N MET A 329 -6.89 0.61 15.19
CA MET A 329 -6.57 2.00 14.90
C MET A 329 -5.08 2.10 14.58
N PHE A 330 -4.76 2.46 13.35
CA PHE A 330 -3.46 3.04 13.04
C PHE A 330 -3.67 4.37 12.29
N THR A 331 -2.71 5.27 12.46
CA THR A 331 -2.79 6.61 11.91
C THR A 331 -2.04 6.70 10.59
N ALA A 332 -2.75 6.90 9.48
CA ALA A 332 -2.15 7.33 8.21
C ALA A 332 -2.04 8.87 8.24
N ARG A 333 -0.88 9.37 8.69
CA ARG A 333 -0.53 10.81 8.81
C ARG A 333 -1.61 11.72 9.41
N GLY A 334 -2.43 11.18 10.31
CA GLY A 334 -3.48 11.91 11.03
C GLY A 334 -4.92 11.53 10.64
N CYS A 335 -5.12 10.71 9.60
CA CYS A 335 -6.34 9.93 9.43
C CYS A 335 -6.30 8.69 10.33
N GLN A 336 -7.43 8.34 10.92
CA GLN A 336 -7.63 7.08 11.62
C GLN A 336 -8.22 6.07 10.63
N VAL A 337 -7.59 4.92 10.46
CA VAL A 337 -8.23 3.80 9.76
C VAL A 337 -8.88 2.90 10.79
N GLN A 338 -10.10 2.48 10.52
CA GLN A 338 -10.77 1.43 11.30
C GLN A 338 -11.14 0.28 10.37
N GLN A 339 -11.07 -0.93 10.91
CA GLN A 339 -11.37 -2.14 10.15
C GLN A 339 -12.07 -3.19 11.00
N ILE A 340 -12.81 -4.05 10.34
CA ILE A 340 -13.42 -5.25 10.91
C ILE A 340 -13.21 -6.41 9.95
N ILE A 341 -12.88 -7.58 10.50
CA ILE A 341 -12.83 -8.82 9.73
C ILE A 341 -14.06 -9.63 10.12
N PHE A 342 -14.74 -10.21 9.14
CA PHE A 342 -15.95 -10.98 9.37
C PHE A 342 -16.01 -12.19 8.44
N ARG A 343 -16.68 -13.25 8.91
CA ARG A 343 -17.05 -14.40 8.10
C ARG A 343 -18.44 -14.19 7.54
N ALA A 344 -18.60 -14.23 6.22
CA ALA A 344 -19.91 -14.05 5.60
C ALA A 344 -20.85 -15.23 5.89
N LYS A 345 -22.12 -14.96 6.22
CA LYS A 345 -23.14 -16.01 6.43
C LYS A 345 -23.87 -16.41 5.15
N GLY A 346 -23.79 -15.60 4.12
CA GLY A 346 -24.54 -15.75 2.88
C GLY A 346 -23.94 -14.89 1.76
N PRO A 347 -24.63 -14.78 0.61
CA PRO A 347 -24.14 -14.07 -0.56
C PRO A 347 -24.16 -12.54 -0.43
N THR A 348 -24.85 -12.02 0.58
CA THR A 348 -24.92 -10.59 0.90
C THR A 348 -24.83 -10.35 2.40
N ALA A 349 -24.44 -9.13 2.75
CA ALA A 349 -24.43 -8.59 4.10
C ALA A 349 -24.77 -7.09 4.05
N THR A 350 -24.85 -6.38 5.17
CA THR A 350 -24.99 -4.92 5.18
C THR A 350 -23.87 -4.30 6.00
N LEU A 351 -23.07 -3.45 5.36
CA LEU A 351 -22.10 -2.60 6.04
C LEU A 351 -22.84 -1.41 6.64
N VAL A 352 -22.68 -1.20 7.95
CA VAL A 352 -23.27 -0.08 8.70
C VAL A 352 -22.16 0.66 9.41
N ILE A 353 -22.07 1.97 9.16
CA ILE A 353 -21.08 2.86 9.77
C ILE A 353 -21.80 3.99 10.51
N SER A 354 -21.35 4.27 11.73
CA SER A 354 -21.90 5.31 12.61
C SER A 354 -20.81 6.25 13.10
N ASP A 355 -21.13 7.53 13.27
CA ASP A 355 -20.23 8.51 13.90
C ASP A 355 -20.25 8.52 15.44
N TRP A 356 -20.90 7.52 16.06
CA TRP A 356 -20.82 7.19 17.49
C TRP A 356 -19.99 5.91 17.70
N GLU A 357 -19.50 5.69 18.92
CA GLU A 357 -18.76 4.47 19.29
C GLU A 357 -19.68 3.25 19.44
N SER A 358 -20.93 3.47 19.83
CA SER A 358 -22.01 2.48 19.86
C SER A 358 -23.38 3.17 19.72
N ASP A 359 -24.46 2.39 19.66
CA ASP A 359 -25.84 2.93 19.62
C ASP A 359 -26.21 3.77 20.86
N ALA A 360 -25.49 3.60 21.98
CA ALA A 360 -25.77 4.29 23.24
C ALA A 360 -24.72 5.37 23.59
N GLU A 361 -23.50 5.28 23.05
CA GLU A 361 -22.38 6.11 23.48
C GLU A 361 -21.74 6.85 22.29
N PRO A 362 -21.73 8.20 22.29
CA PRO A 362 -21.10 8.98 21.24
C PRO A 362 -19.59 8.76 21.11
N GLY A 363 -18.90 8.44 22.21
CA GLY A 363 -17.47 8.12 22.25
C GLY A 363 -16.49 9.27 21.94
N GLY A 364 -17.00 10.42 21.50
CA GLY A 364 -16.27 11.67 21.26
C GLY A 364 -17.15 12.90 21.47
N ALA A 365 -16.59 14.10 21.24
CA ALA A 365 -17.29 15.34 21.53
C ALA A 365 -18.53 15.55 20.64
N ILE A 366 -19.61 16.04 21.24
CA ILE A 366 -20.78 16.52 20.49
C ILE A 366 -20.38 17.73 19.65
N GLY A 367 -20.89 17.81 18.43
CA GLY A 367 -20.52 18.82 17.46
C GLY A 367 -19.18 18.57 16.75
N GLN A 368 -18.45 17.51 17.11
CA GLN A 368 -17.27 17.10 16.34
C GLN A 368 -17.68 16.78 14.90
N GLU A 369 -16.91 17.32 13.96
CA GLU A 369 -17.14 17.13 12.53
C GLU A 369 -16.20 16.04 12.00
N LEU A 370 -16.76 14.91 11.55
CA LEU A 370 -16.00 13.80 10.99
C LEU A 370 -16.11 13.76 9.46
N ILE A 371 -15.10 13.16 8.83
CA ILE A 371 -15.09 12.89 7.39
C ILE A 371 -14.75 11.41 7.14
N PHE A 372 -15.49 10.79 6.22
CA PHE A 372 -15.38 9.37 5.87
C PHE A 372 -15.16 9.21 4.37
N ASN A 373 -14.16 8.43 3.98
CA ASN A 373 -13.91 8.00 2.61
C ASN A 373 -13.00 6.76 2.60
N ASN A 374 -12.51 6.37 1.41
CA ASN A 374 -11.64 5.22 1.23
C ASN A 374 -12.19 3.97 1.93
N ILE A 375 -13.49 3.73 1.72
CA ILE A 375 -14.22 2.60 2.30
C ILE A 375 -14.01 1.40 1.39
N ASP A 376 -13.56 0.28 1.91
CA ASP A 376 -13.30 -0.91 1.09
C ASP A 376 -13.81 -2.18 1.77
N VAL A 377 -14.22 -3.17 0.97
CA VAL A 377 -14.59 -4.52 1.43
C VAL A 377 -14.02 -5.53 0.47
N HIS A 378 -13.14 -6.41 0.96
CA HIS A 378 -12.47 -7.40 0.11
C HIS A 378 -12.32 -8.74 0.84
N PRO A 379 -12.14 -9.85 0.09
CA PRO A 379 -11.81 -11.11 0.70
C PRO A 379 -10.53 -11.03 1.53
N PHE A 380 -10.54 -11.63 2.72
CA PHE A 380 -9.41 -11.66 3.63
C PHE A 380 -8.67 -12.98 3.52
N LEU A 381 -7.34 -12.95 3.43
CA LEU A 381 -6.51 -14.16 3.39
C LEU A 381 -6.56 -14.84 4.76
N GLU A 382 -7.16 -16.02 4.83
CA GLU A 382 -7.19 -16.82 6.06
C GLU A 382 -5.76 -17.17 6.52
N PRO A 383 -5.49 -17.30 7.83
CA PRO A 383 -4.12 -17.26 8.35
C PRO A 383 -3.61 -18.56 8.97
#